data_AF-A0A7S0P8W9-F1
#
_entry.id   AF-A0A7S0P8W9-F1
#
_cell.length_a   1.000
_cell.length_b   1.000
_cell.length_c   1.000
_cell.angle_alpha   90.00
_cell.angle_beta   90.00
_cell.angle_gamma   90.00
#
_symmetry.space_group_name_H-M   'P 1'
#
loop_
_entity.id
_entity.type
_entity.pdbx_description
1 polymer ?
#
loop_
_entity_poly.entity_id
_entity_poly.type
_entity_poly.pdbx_seq_one_letter_code
_entity_poly.pdbx_strand_id
1 'polypeptide(L)'
;GKPPLHASQRAMAKAAPTVALCTRDVLDPISALEKDLLEHYERLAPLLSAPASVEHSRELVARAGGLRQACAGCLVAVLLTPARARPLFDHVKALGARGLGALSELVKESTMVLFETFADQVRSQMLWVFNELIISGPQQHAAAQSAITGVLRFISTGDTSTRSTNLVARLLGLLSHQRSWVVAQRSLPALLLHRLTVLADDLRTRNPKLSAQAASLAAAVVASAPDSSARAGREAILPLLVAEPGDATVEPIVAALVGAGSTVLTASASKAEAESPTAASAGRAAKSGLLALLHGRSQRKCVLACLPPPLESAVVFVLSKVPRAQCSGYAGWIADDLLSGCARPGVRPIPTASLSTAADVARFCCGVFHPSPRLEAAGVTPRAALLAALANRHRADDATVASPRGRLLLACVLDWTLFKPGDAVAALLPALRLASSGGLGTSTPRAFARGAPSSQAAGRLEVLWALHAASLRVNALLARCGAEPPAA
;
A
#
# COMPACT_ATOMS: atom_id res chain seq x y z
N GLY A 1 40.90 -38.31 -10.54
CA GLY A 1 39.58 -38.75 -11.02
C GLY A 1 38.55 -38.46 -9.95
N LYS A 2 37.57 -37.58 -10.24
CA LYS A 2 36.36 -37.42 -9.43
C LYS A 2 35.28 -38.34 -10.01
N PRO A 3 34.42 -38.97 -9.19
CA PRO A 3 33.42 -39.91 -9.70
C PRO A 3 32.35 -39.14 -10.49
N PRO A 4 31.72 -39.76 -11.50
CA PRO A 4 30.67 -39.10 -12.26
C PRO A 4 29.39 -39.02 -11.42
N LEU A 5 28.82 -37.82 -11.35
CA LEU A 5 27.47 -37.59 -10.82
C LEU A 5 26.46 -38.45 -11.60
N HIS A 6 25.62 -39.15 -10.84
CA HIS A 6 24.63 -40.11 -11.31
C HIS A 6 23.78 -39.58 -12.48
N ALA A 7 23.64 -40.42 -13.51
CA ALA A 7 22.85 -40.19 -14.72
C ALA A 7 21.38 -39.80 -14.46
N SER A 8 20.85 -40.03 -13.25
CA SER A 8 19.50 -39.62 -12.84
C SER A 8 19.30 -38.10 -12.77
N GLN A 9 20.36 -37.30 -12.59
CA GLN A 9 20.24 -35.83 -12.62
C GLN A 9 20.22 -35.25 -14.04
N ARG A 10 20.74 -35.98 -15.04
CA ARG A 10 20.71 -35.56 -16.45
C ARG A 10 19.38 -35.82 -17.14
N ALA A 11 18.54 -36.72 -16.61
CA ALA A 11 17.25 -37.07 -17.21
C ALA A 11 16.13 -36.05 -16.90
N MET A 12 16.28 -35.20 -15.88
CA MET A 12 15.32 -34.13 -15.55
C MET A 12 15.50 -32.84 -16.37
N ALA A 13 16.54 -32.77 -17.22
CA ALA A 13 16.80 -31.63 -18.10
C ALA A 13 16.02 -31.71 -19.42
N LYS A 14 14.76 -32.19 -19.40
CA LYS A 14 13.91 -32.22 -20.59
C LYS A 14 12.84 -31.13 -20.48
N ALA A 15 13.14 -30.01 -21.14
CA ALA A 15 12.28 -28.82 -21.31
C ALA A 15 11.85 -28.12 -20.01
N ALA A 16 12.80 -27.81 -19.12
CA ALA A 16 12.54 -26.82 -18.09
C ALA A 16 12.27 -25.46 -18.76
N PRO A 17 11.20 -24.72 -18.39
CA PRO A 17 10.96 -23.39 -18.91
C PRO A 17 12.20 -22.52 -18.62
N THR A 18 12.63 -21.74 -19.62
CA THR A 18 13.84 -20.88 -19.55
C THR A 18 13.77 -19.82 -18.45
N VAL A 19 12.58 -19.62 -17.84
CA VAL A 19 12.29 -18.66 -16.79
C VAL A 19 11.62 -19.40 -15.63
N ALA A 20 12.15 -19.24 -14.42
CA ALA A 20 11.55 -19.78 -13.20
C ALA A 20 10.31 -18.97 -12.79
N LEU A 21 9.32 -19.62 -12.17
CA LEU A 21 8.12 -18.96 -11.65
C LEU A 21 8.45 -17.96 -10.53
N CYS A 22 9.30 -18.39 -9.59
CA CYS A 22 9.80 -17.58 -8.48
C CYS A 22 11.33 -17.49 -8.46
N THR A 23 11.85 -16.37 -7.98
CA THR A 23 13.24 -16.18 -7.60
C THR A 23 13.43 -16.61 -6.14
N ARG A 24 14.42 -17.47 -5.86
CA ARG A 24 14.75 -17.96 -4.51
C ARG A 24 16.24 -17.90 -4.24
N ASP A 25 16.62 -17.85 -2.96
CA ASP A 25 17.94 -18.29 -2.53
C ASP A 25 17.98 -19.82 -2.37
N VAL A 26 19.20 -20.38 -2.34
CA VAL A 26 19.44 -21.83 -2.22
C VAL A 26 18.78 -22.43 -0.96
N LEU A 27 18.60 -21.62 0.08
CA LEU A 27 18.07 -22.03 1.37
C LEU A 27 16.56 -21.84 1.52
N ASP A 28 15.90 -21.13 0.59
CA ASP A 28 14.48 -20.80 0.72
C ASP A 28 13.61 -21.99 0.28
N PRO A 29 12.76 -22.56 1.17
CA PRO A 29 11.94 -23.71 0.82
C PRO A 29 10.91 -23.34 -0.24
N ILE A 30 10.55 -24.31 -1.09
CA ILE A 30 9.45 -24.17 -2.04
C ILE A 30 8.13 -24.05 -1.29
N SER A 31 7.38 -22.98 -1.55
CA SER A 31 6.08 -22.78 -0.93
C SER A 31 5.11 -23.85 -1.41
N ALA A 32 4.19 -24.27 -0.54
CA ALA A 32 3.22 -25.30 -0.89
C ALA A 32 2.39 -24.91 -2.13
N LEU A 33 1.98 -23.63 -2.23
CA LEU A 33 1.22 -23.12 -3.37
C LEU A 33 2.04 -23.14 -4.67
N GLU A 34 3.30 -22.74 -4.64
CA GLU A 34 4.13 -22.75 -5.84
C GLU A 34 4.38 -24.17 -6.34
N LYS A 35 4.63 -25.10 -5.42
CA LYS A 35 4.77 -26.52 -5.75
C LYS A 35 3.50 -27.06 -6.42
N ASP A 36 2.34 -26.81 -5.82
CA ASP A 36 1.04 -27.21 -6.36
C ASP A 36 0.78 -26.67 -7.77
N LEU A 37 1.05 -25.37 -7.99
CA LEU A 37 0.92 -24.73 -9.29
C LEU A 37 1.83 -25.36 -10.36
N LEU A 38 3.10 -25.63 -10.02
CA LEU A 38 4.08 -26.22 -10.95
C LEU A 38 3.73 -27.67 -11.28
N GLU A 39 3.30 -28.47 -10.31
CA GLU A 39 2.88 -29.86 -10.55
C GLU A 39 1.70 -29.93 -11.53
N HIS A 40 0.74 -29.01 -11.41
CA HIS A 40 -0.39 -28.91 -12.34
C HIS A 40 0.04 -28.43 -13.73
N TYR A 41 1.01 -27.52 -13.82
CA TYR A 41 1.58 -27.10 -15.09
C TYR A 41 2.30 -28.24 -15.81
N GLU A 42 3.20 -28.96 -15.13
CA GLU A 42 3.97 -30.06 -15.73
C GLU A 42 3.06 -31.16 -16.27
N ARG A 43 1.97 -31.46 -15.55
CA ARG A 43 0.96 -32.44 -16.00
C ARG A 43 0.24 -32.02 -17.28
N LEU A 44 0.04 -30.72 -17.51
CA LEU A 44 -0.72 -30.19 -18.64
C LEU A 44 0.15 -29.69 -19.79
N ALA A 45 1.43 -29.40 -19.55
CA ALA A 45 2.36 -28.83 -20.53
C ALA A 45 2.33 -29.52 -21.91
N PRO A 46 2.25 -30.87 -22.03
CA PRO A 46 2.17 -31.54 -23.34
C PRO A 46 0.92 -31.18 -24.14
N LEU A 47 -0.21 -30.93 -23.46
CA LEU A 47 -1.52 -30.68 -24.06
C LEU A 47 -1.76 -29.19 -24.37
N LEU A 48 -0.99 -28.27 -23.78
CA LEU A 48 -1.12 -26.83 -23.97
C LEU A 48 -0.49 -26.32 -25.28
N SER A 49 -0.03 -27.22 -26.15
CA SER A 49 0.43 -26.90 -27.50
C SER A 49 -0.74 -26.71 -28.48
N ALA A 50 -1.85 -27.40 -28.25
CA ALA A 50 -3.04 -27.36 -29.10
C ALA A 50 -3.84 -26.05 -28.93
N PRO A 51 -4.59 -25.62 -29.96
CA PRO A 51 -5.44 -24.44 -29.88
C PRO A 51 -6.61 -24.62 -28.90
N ALA A 52 -7.13 -23.50 -28.38
CA ALA A 52 -8.27 -23.52 -27.47
C ALA A 52 -9.58 -23.88 -28.19
N SER A 53 -10.14 -25.04 -27.83
CA SER A 53 -11.54 -25.40 -28.08
C SER A 53 -12.23 -25.79 -26.78
N VAL A 54 -13.56 -25.86 -26.79
CA VAL A 54 -14.34 -26.27 -25.62
C VAL A 54 -14.03 -27.72 -25.25
N GLU A 55 -13.90 -28.59 -26.25
CA GLU A 55 -13.60 -30.01 -26.10
C GLU A 55 -12.20 -30.19 -25.52
N HIS A 56 -11.20 -29.52 -26.11
CA HIS A 56 -9.81 -29.60 -25.65
C HIS A 56 -9.66 -29.06 -24.23
N SER A 57 -10.33 -27.94 -23.92
CA SER A 57 -10.28 -27.35 -22.59
C SER A 57 -10.95 -28.26 -21.54
N ARG A 58 -11.99 -29.01 -21.90
CA ARG A 58 -12.58 -30.04 -21.04
C ARG A 58 -11.64 -31.24 -20.85
N GLU A 59 -10.88 -31.62 -21.87
CA GLU A 59 -9.84 -32.65 -21.73
C GLU A 59 -8.76 -32.21 -20.74
N LEU A 60 -8.33 -30.94 -20.78
CA LEU A 60 -7.40 -30.39 -19.78
C LEU A 60 -7.96 -30.52 -18.36
N VAL A 61 -9.25 -30.24 -18.16
CA VAL A 61 -9.93 -30.40 -16.86
C VAL A 61 -9.92 -31.87 -16.40
N ALA A 62 -10.24 -32.80 -17.30
CA ALA A 62 -10.21 -34.22 -17.00
C ALA A 62 -8.80 -34.70 -16.63
N ARG A 63 -7.78 -34.28 -17.38
CA ARG A 63 -6.38 -34.63 -17.11
C ARG A 63 -5.84 -34.02 -15.82
N ALA A 64 -6.26 -32.80 -15.49
CA ALA A 64 -5.82 -32.12 -14.27
C ALA A 64 -6.43 -32.72 -12.99
N GLY A 65 -7.54 -33.45 -13.11
CA GLY A 65 -8.32 -33.97 -11.99
C GLY A 65 -9.32 -32.95 -11.41
N GLY A 66 -9.61 -31.87 -12.15
CA GLY A 66 -10.55 -30.85 -11.72
C GLY A 66 -10.35 -29.49 -12.38
N LEU A 67 -11.38 -28.64 -12.27
CA LEU A 67 -11.41 -27.33 -12.93
C LEU A 67 -10.34 -26.38 -12.39
N ARG A 68 -10.20 -26.30 -11.07
CA ARG A 68 -9.21 -25.43 -10.43
C ARG A 68 -7.79 -25.85 -10.80
N GLN A 69 -7.52 -27.15 -10.80
CA GLN A 69 -6.22 -27.73 -11.17
C GLN A 69 -5.86 -27.43 -12.63
N ALA A 70 -6.83 -27.50 -13.53
CA ALA A 70 -6.62 -27.09 -14.92
C ALA A 70 -6.32 -25.59 -15.05
N CYS A 71 -7.08 -24.75 -14.35
CA CYS A 71 -6.82 -23.31 -14.31
C CYS A 71 -5.45 -22.97 -13.69
N ALA A 72 -4.97 -23.75 -12.72
CA ALA A 72 -3.64 -23.58 -12.13
C ALA A 72 -2.53 -23.84 -13.15
N GLY A 73 -2.59 -24.96 -13.88
CA GLY A 73 -1.63 -25.25 -14.94
C GLY A 73 -1.68 -24.23 -16.08
N CYS A 74 -2.87 -23.81 -16.50
CA CYS A 74 -3.03 -22.75 -17.49
C CYS A 74 -2.48 -21.40 -17.01
N LEU A 75 -2.68 -21.03 -15.73
CA LEU A 75 -2.16 -19.79 -15.16
C LEU A 75 -0.62 -19.78 -15.22
N VAL A 76 0.04 -20.84 -14.78
CA VAL A 76 1.50 -20.95 -14.86
C VAL A 76 1.98 -20.89 -16.31
N ALA A 77 1.30 -21.58 -17.23
CA ALA A 77 1.65 -21.53 -18.65
C ALA A 77 1.56 -20.10 -19.22
N VAL A 78 0.52 -19.35 -18.88
CA VAL A 78 0.35 -17.94 -19.25
C VAL A 78 1.48 -17.09 -18.65
N LEU A 79 1.83 -17.32 -17.38
CA LEU A 79 2.86 -16.56 -16.67
C LEU A 79 4.27 -16.79 -17.22
N LEU A 80 4.59 -18.02 -17.63
CA LEU A 80 5.91 -18.39 -18.13
C LEU A 80 6.07 -18.14 -19.65
N THR A 81 4.98 -18.03 -20.40
CA THR A 81 5.00 -17.97 -21.86
C THR A 81 4.27 -16.74 -22.40
N PRO A 82 4.79 -15.51 -22.18
CA PRO A 82 4.11 -14.26 -22.54
C PRO A 82 3.74 -14.19 -24.03
N ALA A 83 4.60 -14.69 -24.93
CA ALA A 83 4.35 -14.73 -26.36
C ALA A 83 3.13 -15.59 -26.77
N ARG A 84 2.74 -16.56 -25.92
CA ARG A 84 1.58 -17.44 -26.13
C ARG A 84 0.47 -17.21 -25.11
N ALA A 85 0.53 -16.11 -24.35
CA ALA A 85 -0.38 -15.85 -23.24
C ALA A 85 -1.85 -15.82 -23.68
N ARG A 86 -2.16 -15.22 -24.85
CA ARG A 86 -3.53 -15.09 -25.32
C ARG A 86 -4.19 -16.44 -25.66
N PRO A 87 -3.62 -17.28 -26.54
CA PRO A 87 -4.14 -18.63 -26.78
C PRO A 87 -4.27 -19.48 -25.50
N LEU A 88 -3.30 -19.34 -24.58
CA LEU A 88 -3.32 -20.08 -23.31
C LEU A 88 -4.45 -19.62 -22.38
N PHE A 89 -4.72 -18.31 -22.34
CA PHE A 89 -5.85 -17.74 -21.60
C PHE A 89 -7.19 -18.14 -22.23
N ASP A 90 -7.25 -18.30 -23.55
CA ASP A 90 -8.47 -18.66 -24.27
C ASP A 90 -8.97 -20.07 -23.88
N HIS A 91 -8.10 -20.99 -23.45
CA HIS A 91 -8.54 -22.25 -22.83
C HIS A 91 -9.39 -22.03 -21.58
N VAL A 92 -9.03 -21.06 -20.74
CA VAL A 92 -9.81 -20.73 -19.55
C VAL A 92 -11.12 -20.05 -19.93
N LYS A 93 -11.11 -19.17 -20.95
CA LYS A 93 -12.34 -18.55 -21.47
C LYS A 93 -13.30 -19.59 -22.06
N ALA A 94 -12.79 -20.63 -22.73
CA ALA A 94 -13.59 -21.72 -23.27
C ALA A 94 -14.32 -22.54 -22.19
N LEU A 95 -13.82 -22.52 -20.94
CA LEU A 95 -14.48 -23.13 -19.77
C LEU A 95 -15.59 -22.24 -19.17
N GLY A 96 -15.82 -21.06 -19.74
CA GLY A 96 -16.88 -20.13 -19.36
C GLY A 96 -16.70 -19.51 -17.97
N ALA A 97 -17.81 -19.05 -17.39
CA ALA A 97 -17.82 -18.31 -16.12
C ALA A 97 -17.19 -19.07 -14.95
N ARG A 98 -17.35 -20.40 -14.89
CA ARG A 98 -16.75 -21.25 -13.85
C ARG A 98 -15.22 -21.30 -13.97
N GLY A 99 -14.69 -21.41 -15.19
CA GLY A 99 -13.25 -21.39 -15.43
C GLY A 99 -12.63 -20.04 -15.05
N LEU A 100 -13.26 -18.94 -15.48
CA LEU A 100 -12.83 -17.59 -15.11
C LEU A 100 -12.91 -17.33 -13.60
N GLY A 101 -13.95 -17.82 -12.92
CA GLY A 101 -14.06 -17.73 -11.47
C GLY A 101 -12.95 -18.51 -10.73
N ALA A 102 -12.65 -19.73 -11.18
CA ALA A 102 -11.56 -20.53 -10.61
C ALA A 102 -10.18 -19.87 -10.83
N LEU A 103 -9.95 -19.32 -12.02
CA LEU A 103 -8.73 -18.56 -12.34
C LEU A 103 -8.60 -17.32 -11.46
N SER A 104 -9.68 -16.54 -11.30
CA SER A 104 -9.71 -15.35 -10.45
C SER A 104 -9.31 -15.62 -9.00
N GLU A 105 -9.80 -16.72 -8.42
CA GLU A 105 -9.42 -17.13 -7.07
C GLU A 105 -7.94 -17.52 -6.98
N LEU A 106 -7.43 -18.26 -7.97
CA LEU A 106 -6.00 -18.60 -8.06
C LEU A 106 -5.13 -17.36 -8.23
N VAL A 107 -5.54 -16.40 -9.05
CA VAL A 107 -4.82 -15.14 -9.27
C VAL A 107 -4.77 -14.33 -7.98
N LYS A 108 -5.88 -14.25 -7.22
CA LYS A 108 -5.91 -13.58 -5.91
C LYS A 108 -4.96 -14.25 -4.93
N GLU A 109 -5.04 -15.57 -4.79
CA GLU A 109 -4.22 -16.35 -3.86
C GLU A 109 -2.72 -16.28 -4.21
N SER A 110 -2.38 -16.50 -5.48
CA SER A 110 -1.02 -16.40 -6.00
C SER A 110 -0.44 -15.00 -5.81
N THR A 111 -1.26 -13.96 -5.98
CA THR A 111 -0.84 -12.57 -5.74
C THR A 111 -0.54 -12.32 -4.27
N MET A 112 -1.35 -12.85 -3.35
CA MET A 112 -1.15 -12.62 -1.92
C MET A 112 0.03 -13.40 -1.34
N VAL A 113 0.32 -14.59 -1.88
CA VAL A 113 1.31 -15.52 -1.32
C VAL A 113 2.67 -15.46 -2.05
N LEU A 114 2.67 -15.33 -3.38
CA LEU A 114 3.87 -15.53 -4.20
C LEU A 114 4.37 -14.27 -4.90
N PHE A 115 3.62 -13.16 -4.88
CA PHE A 115 3.96 -12.00 -5.71
C PHE A 115 5.34 -11.41 -5.40
N GLU A 116 5.71 -11.39 -4.13
CA GLU A 116 7.04 -10.97 -3.69
C GLU A 116 8.15 -11.91 -4.19
N THR A 117 7.89 -13.21 -4.31
CA THR A 117 8.89 -14.16 -4.78
C THR A 117 8.88 -14.33 -6.30
N PHE A 118 7.85 -13.87 -7.02
CA PHE A 118 7.79 -13.99 -8.48
C PHE A 118 8.98 -13.36 -9.19
N ALA A 119 9.41 -14.02 -10.27
CA ALA A 119 10.35 -13.45 -11.23
C ALA A 119 9.76 -12.20 -11.92
N ASP A 120 10.62 -11.32 -12.42
CA ASP A 120 10.21 -10.00 -12.95
C ASP A 120 9.28 -10.11 -14.15
N GLN A 121 9.57 -11.07 -15.02
CA GLN A 121 8.71 -11.40 -16.15
C GLN A 121 7.34 -11.89 -15.67
N VAL A 122 7.30 -12.74 -14.65
CA VAL A 122 6.06 -13.30 -14.08
C VAL A 122 5.21 -12.20 -13.44
N ARG A 123 5.80 -11.26 -12.70
CA ARG A 123 5.06 -10.12 -12.16
C ARG A 123 4.47 -9.25 -13.26
N SER A 124 5.25 -8.96 -14.30
CA SER A 124 4.78 -8.19 -15.45
C SER A 124 3.63 -8.90 -16.17
N GLN A 125 3.73 -10.22 -16.33
CA GLN A 125 2.71 -11.05 -16.94
C GLN A 125 1.47 -11.18 -16.05
N MET A 126 1.63 -11.19 -14.72
CA MET A 126 0.52 -11.19 -13.78
C MET A 126 -0.34 -9.91 -13.92
N LEU A 127 0.28 -8.74 -14.15
CA LEU A 127 -0.46 -7.51 -14.46
C LEU A 127 -1.26 -7.61 -15.77
N TRP A 128 -0.75 -8.33 -16.77
CA TRP A 128 -1.49 -8.61 -17.99
C TRP A 128 -2.72 -9.50 -17.70
N VAL A 129 -2.57 -10.52 -16.86
CA VAL A 129 -3.69 -11.37 -16.42
C VAL A 129 -4.76 -10.55 -15.71
N PHE A 130 -4.38 -9.59 -14.85
CA PHE A 130 -5.34 -8.69 -14.21
C PHE A 130 -6.15 -7.90 -15.23
N ASN A 131 -5.49 -7.37 -16.28
CA ASN A 131 -6.16 -6.65 -17.36
C ASN A 131 -7.18 -7.54 -18.09
N GLU A 132 -6.82 -8.78 -18.41
CA GLU A 132 -7.74 -9.73 -19.03
C GLU A 132 -8.93 -10.07 -18.15
N LEU A 133 -8.74 -10.20 -16.83
CA LEU A 133 -9.84 -10.40 -15.89
C LEU A 133 -10.78 -9.19 -15.85
N ILE A 134 -10.25 -7.96 -15.87
CA ILE A 134 -11.06 -6.74 -15.92
C ILE A 134 -11.92 -6.70 -17.19
N ILE A 135 -11.32 -7.02 -18.35
CA ILE A 135 -12.00 -7.05 -19.65
C ILE A 135 -13.03 -8.18 -19.72
N SER A 136 -12.80 -9.31 -19.04
CA SER A 136 -13.68 -10.48 -19.07
C SER A 136 -15.03 -10.26 -18.39
N GLY A 137 -15.22 -9.15 -17.67
CA GLY A 137 -16.54 -8.67 -17.25
C GLY A 137 -16.75 -8.58 -15.73
N PRO A 138 -17.95 -8.11 -15.31
CA PRO A 138 -18.21 -7.66 -13.93
C PRO A 138 -17.96 -8.69 -12.83
N GLN A 139 -18.22 -9.98 -13.13
CA GLN A 139 -18.02 -11.06 -12.15
C GLN A 139 -16.57 -11.19 -11.67
N GLN A 140 -15.60 -10.77 -12.50
CA GLN A 140 -14.18 -10.87 -12.19
C GLN A 140 -13.59 -9.59 -11.58
N HIS A 141 -14.36 -8.50 -11.56
CA HIS A 141 -13.91 -7.19 -11.07
C HIS A 141 -13.49 -7.23 -9.60
N ALA A 142 -14.21 -7.99 -8.76
CA ALA A 142 -13.88 -8.12 -7.34
C ALA A 142 -12.52 -8.81 -7.12
N ALA A 143 -12.23 -9.88 -7.87
CA ALA A 143 -10.95 -10.58 -7.79
C ALA A 143 -9.81 -9.71 -8.32
N ALA A 144 -10.00 -9.04 -9.46
CA ALA A 144 -9.03 -8.10 -10.01
C ALA A 144 -8.74 -6.94 -9.03
N GLN A 145 -9.78 -6.38 -8.39
CA GLN A 145 -9.61 -5.36 -7.35
C GLN A 145 -8.79 -5.89 -6.17
N SER A 146 -9.07 -7.11 -5.72
CA SER A 146 -8.33 -7.73 -4.61
C SER A 146 -6.87 -7.97 -4.97
N ALA A 147 -6.59 -8.46 -6.19
CA ALA A 147 -5.23 -8.72 -6.65
C ALA A 147 -4.43 -7.42 -6.81
N ILE A 148 -5.01 -6.38 -7.42
CA ILE A 148 -4.40 -5.04 -7.51
C ILE A 148 -4.13 -4.47 -6.11
N THR A 149 -5.09 -4.61 -5.19
CA THR A 149 -4.89 -4.19 -3.80
C THR A 149 -3.73 -4.93 -3.16
N GLY A 150 -3.59 -6.23 -3.40
CA GLY A 150 -2.44 -7.03 -2.97
C GLY A 150 -1.12 -6.50 -3.53
N VAL A 151 -1.04 -6.28 -4.84
CA VAL A 151 0.17 -5.72 -5.49
C VAL A 151 0.55 -4.36 -4.93
N LEU A 152 -0.41 -3.47 -4.65
CA LEU A 152 -0.13 -2.16 -4.06
C LEU A 152 0.58 -2.24 -2.71
N ARG A 153 0.40 -3.33 -1.96
CA ARG A 153 1.11 -3.62 -0.70
C ARG A 153 2.56 -4.03 -0.91
N PHE A 154 2.86 -4.66 -2.04
CA PHE A 154 4.21 -5.10 -2.42
C PHE A 154 5.00 -4.04 -3.16
N ILE A 155 4.36 -2.95 -3.60
CA ILE A 155 5.09 -1.77 -4.04
C ILE A 155 5.72 -1.19 -2.80
N SER A 156 6.95 -1.55 -2.55
CA SER A 156 7.73 -0.93 -1.52
C SER A 156 8.00 0.51 -1.92
N THR A 157 7.42 1.44 -1.17
CA THR A 157 7.78 2.84 -1.32
C THR A 157 9.27 2.96 -0.99
N GLY A 158 10.02 3.63 -1.87
CA GLY A 158 11.47 3.80 -1.69
C GLY A 158 12.37 2.72 -2.29
N ASP A 159 11.84 1.63 -2.86
CA ASP A 159 12.67 0.81 -3.74
C ASP A 159 12.87 1.49 -5.10
N THR A 160 14.08 1.96 -5.37
CA THR A 160 14.48 2.55 -6.66
C THR A 160 15.10 1.55 -7.62
N SER A 161 15.10 0.26 -7.29
CA SER A 161 15.57 -0.77 -8.20
C SER A 161 14.81 -0.69 -9.54
N THR A 162 15.51 -1.01 -10.62
CA THR A 162 14.89 -1.12 -11.95
C THR A 162 13.71 -2.10 -11.93
N ARG A 163 13.79 -3.14 -11.10
CA ARG A 163 12.73 -4.12 -10.83
C ARG A 163 11.45 -3.45 -10.31
N SER A 164 11.55 -2.68 -9.23
CA SER A 164 10.40 -2.00 -8.61
C SER A 164 9.85 -0.88 -9.50
N THR A 165 10.72 -0.03 -10.04
CA THR A 165 10.30 1.10 -10.87
C THR A 165 9.60 0.65 -12.16
N ASN A 166 10.03 -0.45 -12.78
CA ASN A 166 9.33 -1.05 -13.92
C ASN A 166 7.95 -1.60 -13.54
N LEU A 167 7.83 -2.26 -12.38
CA LEU A 167 6.55 -2.75 -11.89
C LEU A 167 5.57 -1.59 -11.64
N VAL A 168 6.04 -0.54 -10.97
CA VAL A 168 5.25 0.68 -10.70
C VAL A 168 4.79 1.31 -12.01
N ALA A 169 5.69 1.50 -12.97
CA ALA A 169 5.34 2.08 -14.28
C ALA A 169 4.23 1.28 -14.98
N ARG A 170 4.35 -0.05 -15.01
CA ARG A 170 3.36 -0.94 -15.62
C ARG A 170 2.01 -0.89 -14.89
N LEU A 171 2.02 -0.87 -13.56
CA LEU A 171 0.80 -0.78 -12.78
C LEU A 171 0.10 0.57 -12.98
N LEU A 172 0.85 1.68 -12.96
CA LEU A 172 0.28 3.01 -13.24
C LEU A 172 -0.31 3.08 -14.65
N GLY A 173 0.36 2.46 -15.64
CA GLY A 173 -0.16 2.33 -17.00
C GLY A 173 -1.47 1.54 -17.06
N LEU A 174 -1.53 0.39 -16.39
CA LEU A 174 -2.74 -0.42 -16.29
C LEU A 174 -3.91 0.35 -15.65
N LEU A 175 -3.67 0.99 -14.51
CA LEU A 175 -4.70 1.74 -13.78
C LEU A 175 -5.19 2.98 -14.56
N SER A 176 -4.28 3.64 -15.28
CA SER A 176 -4.62 4.76 -16.16
C SER A 176 -5.47 4.30 -17.35
N HIS A 177 -5.10 3.16 -17.96
CA HIS A 177 -5.85 2.58 -19.07
C HIS A 177 -7.25 2.11 -18.64
N GLN A 178 -7.37 1.48 -17.48
CA GLN A 178 -8.63 0.97 -16.92
C GLN A 178 -9.35 1.97 -16.00
N ARG A 179 -9.21 3.28 -16.25
CA ARG A 179 -9.74 4.34 -15.35
C ARG A 179 -11.24 4.24 -15.10
N SER A 180 -12.04 3.94 -16.13
CA SER A 180 -13.50 3.77 -16.00
C SER A 180 -13.86 2.65 -15.03
N TRP A 181 -13.18 1.52 -15.14
CA TRP A 181 -13.31 0.40 -14.21
C TRP A 181 -12.88 0.78 -12.78
N VAL A 182 -11.75 1.47 -12.64
CA VAL A 182 -11.23 1.93 -11.34
C VAL A 182 -12.26 2.79 -10.61
N VAL A 183 -12.84 3.77 -11.29
CA VAL A 183 -13.81 4.72 -10.73
C VAL A 183 -15.12 4.04 -10.35
N ALA A 184 -15.55 3.03 -11.13
CA ALA A 184 -16.75 2.25 -10.85
C ALA A 184 -16.64 1.39 -9.57
N GLN A 185 -15.43 1.07 -9.12
CA GLN A 185 -15.23 0.24 -7.94
C GLN A 185 -15.54 1.00 -6.63
N ARG A 186 -16.22 0.33 -5.69
CA ARG A 186 -16.64 0.96 -4.43
C ARG A 186 -15.47 1.38 -3.52
N SER A 187 -14.35 0.67 -3.52
CA SER A 187 -13.26 0.99 -2.59
C SER A 187 -11.90 1.25 -3.21
N LEU A 188 -11.72 0.92 -4.47
CA LEU A 188 -10.45 1.11 -5.15
C LEU A 188 -10.05 2.59 -5.27
N PRO A 189 -10.94 3.54 -5.61
CA PRO A 189 -10.57 4.96 -5.72
C PRO A 189 -9.98 5.53 -4.42
N ALA A 190 -10.58 5.22 -3.28
CA ALA A 190 -10.13 5.70 -1.98
C ALA A 190 -8.75 5.12 -1.59
N LEU A 191 -8.54 3.84 -1.91
CA LEU A 191 -7.28 3.16 -1.67
C LEU A 191 -6.17 3.69 -2.59
N LEU A 192 -6.49 3.90 -3.87
CA LEU A 192 -5.56 4.48 -4.84
C LEU A 192 -5.21 5.92 -4.51
N LEU A 193 -6.16 6.73 -4.07
CA LEU A 193 -5.86 8.10 -3.65
C LEU A 193 -4.78 8.13 -2.58
N HIS A 194 -4.94 7.33 -1.52
CA HIS A 194 -3.94 7.24 -0.46
C HIS A 194 -2.61 6.64 -0.97
N ARG A 195 -2.63 5.53 -1.71
CA ARG A 195 -1.39 4.88 -2.13
C ARG A 195 -0.61 5.71 -3.15
N LEU A 196 -1.29 6.35 -4.08
CA LEU A 196 -0.67 7.18 -5.11
C LEU A 196 -0.13 8.49 -4.55
N THR A 197 -0.76 9.09 -3.53
CA THR A 197 -0.19 10.27 -2.85
C THR A 197 1.12 9.94 -2.15
N VAL A 198 1.17 8.82 -1.43
CA VAL A 198 2.39 8.33 -0.78
C VAL A 198 3.47 8.02 -1.83
N LEU A 199 3.10 7.28 -2.87
CA LEU A 199 4.02 6.92 -3.95
C LEU A 199 4.59 8.14 -4.69
N ALA A 200 3.77 9.17 -4.93
CA ALA A 200 4.22 10.41 -5.56
C ALA A 200 5.27 11.13 -4.70
N ASP A 201 5.03 11.28 -3.39
CA ASP A 201 5.98 11.89 -2.46
C ASP A 201 7.30 11.11 -2.38
N ASP A 202 7.24 9.78 -2.31
CA ASP A 202 8.43 8.93 -2.21
C ASP A 202 9.30 8.93 -3.48
N LEU A 203 8.66 8.98 -4.64
CA LEU A 203 9.36 9.00 -5.92
C LEU A 203 9.80 10.40 -6.32
N ARG A 204 9.36 11.46 -5.63
CA ARG A 204 9.61 12.86 -6.03
C ARG A 204 11.07 13.14 -6.42
N THR A 205 12.01 12.83 -5.54
CA THR A 205 13.44 13.11 -5.75
C THR A 205 14.15 12.00 -6.52
N ARG A 206 13.60 10.78 -6.49
CA ARG A 206 14.26 9.57 -6.99
C ARG A 206 13.88 9.23 -8.44
N ASN A 207 12.61 9.45 -8.79
CA ASN A 207 12.06 9.26 -10.12
C ASN A 207 10.91 10.25 -10.38
N PRO A 208 11.24 11.51 -10.75
CA PRO A 208 10.24 12.57 -10.89
C PRO A 208 9.21 12.27 -11.99
N LYS A 209 9.57 11.50 -13.02
CA LYS A 209 8.64 11.09 -14.08
C LYS A 209 7.54 10.18 -13.55
N LEU A 210 7.90 9.12 -12.82
CA LEU A 210 6.92 8.21 -12.20
C LEU A 210 6.14 8.91 -11.08
N SER A 211 6.80 9.79 -10.32
CA SER A 211 6.15 10.62 -9.31
C SER A 211 5.03 11.49 -9.91
N ALA A 212 5.31 12.20 -11.01
CA ALA A 212 4.33 12.99 -11.73
C ALA A 212 3.18 12.14 -12.31
N GLN A 213 3.46 10.93 -12.81
CA GLN A 213 2.43 10.00 -13.28
C GLN A 213 1.52 9.54 -12.13
N ALA A 214 2.08 9.18 -10.97
CA ALA A 214 1.31 8.80 -9.79
C ALA A 214 0.42 9.95 -9.31
N ALA A 215 0.97 11.18 -9.26
CA ALA A 215 0.23 12.37 -8.87
C ALA A 215 -0.90 12.72 -9.85
N SER A 216 -0.63 12.64 -11.15
CA SER A 216 -1.64 12.86 -12.19
C SER A 216 -2.78 11.84 -12.10
N LEU A 217 -2.46 10.56 -11.89
CA LEU A 217 -3.46 9.52 -11.70
C LEU A 217 -4.27 9.73 -10.41
N ALA A 218 -3.63 10.13 -9.30
CA ALA A 218 -4.33 10.46 -8.05
C ALA A 218 -5.32 11.61 -8.24
N ALA A 219 -4.88 12.71 -8.88
CA ALA A 219 -5.73 13.85 -9.21
C ALA A 219 -6.91 13.44 -10.12
N ALA A 220 -6.65 12.60 -11.12
CA ALA A 220 -7.66 12.06 -12.02
C ALA A 220 -8.69 11.19 -11.28
N VAL A 221 -8.27 10.36 -10.32
CA VAL A 221 -9.16 9.55 -9.48
C VAL A 221 -10.05 10.45 -8.61
N VAL A 222 -9.49 11.50 -7.99
CA VAL A 222 -10.26 12.47 -7.20
C VAL A 222 -11.32 13.17 -8.05
N ALA A 223 -10.94 13.65 -9.23
CA ALA A 223 -11.84 14.35 -10.13
C ALA A 223 -13.00 13.45 -10.62
N SER A 224 -12.73 12.16 -10.85
CA SER A 224 -13.75 11.21 -11.32
C SER A 224 -14.59 10.57 -10.19
N ALA A 225 -14.09 10.55 -8.96
CA ALA A 225 -14.75 9.93 -7.82
C ALA A 225 -14.59 10.81 -6.56
N PRO A 226 -15.22 11.99 -6.49
CA PRO A 226 -15.02 12.94 -5.40
C PRO A 226 -15.36 12.35 -4.02
N ASP A 227 -16.40 11.51 -3.95
CA ASP A 227 -16.83 10.79 -2.73
C ASP A 227 -15.78 9.79 -2.20
N SER A 228 -14.79 9.43 -3.02
CA SER A 228 -13.68 8.57 -2.58
C SER A 228 -12.76 9.27 -1.58
N SER A 229 -12.68 10.60 -1.63
CA SER A 229 -11.83 11.44 -0.77
C SER A 229 -12.19 11.25 0.71
N ALA A 230 -13.49 11.24 1.05
CA ALA A 230 -13.96 10.98 2.40
C ALA A 230 -13.60 9.57 2.90
N ARG A 231 -13.56 8.58 2.00
CA ARG A 231 -13.27 7.17 2.34
C ARG A 231 -11.78 6.90 2.45
N ALA A 232 -10.96 7.62 1.67
CA ALA A 232 -9.51 7.62 1.82
C ALA A 232 -9.13 8.19 3.19
N GLY A 233 -9.80 9.29 3.57
CA GLY A 233 -9.70 9.93 4.87
C GLY A 233 -8.33 10.54 5.15
N ARG A 234 -8.12 10.92 6.43
CA ARG A 234 -6.97 11.67 6.95
C ARG A 234 -5.59 11.10 6.56
N GLU A 235 -5.48 9.79 6.38
CA GLU A 235 -4.22 9.11 6.04
C GLU A 235 -3.64 9.56 4.70
N ALA A 236 -4.50 9.89 3.73
CA ALA A 236 -4.07 10.38 2.42
C ALA A 236 -3.48 11.80 2.45
N ILE A 237 -3.63 12.51 3.58
CA ILE A 237 -3.17 13.89 3.77
C ILE A 237 -1.71 13.96 4.17
N LEU A 238 -1.21 12.92 4.84
CA LEU A 238 0.11 12.97 5.44
C LEU A 238 1.21 13.35 4.43
N PRO A 239 1.27 12.79 3.21
CA PRO A 239 2.24 13.24 2.19
C PRO A 239 2.04 14.70 1.76
N LEU A 240 0.79 15.18 1.74
CA LEU A 240 0.44 16.57 1.40
C LEU A 240 0.87 17.55 2.49
N LEU A 241 0.84 17.13 3.76
CA LEU A 241 1.36 17.93 4.88
C LEU A 241 2.88 17.94 4.91
N VAL A 242 3.57 16.98 4.32
CA VAL A 242 5.03 17.00 4.32
C VAL A 242 5.58 17.85 3.18
N ALA A 243 4.88 17.87 2.04
CA ALA A 243 5.26 18.68 0.89
C ALA A 243 5.25 20.19 1.21
N GLU A 244 6.18 20.92 0.61
CA GLU A 244 6.20 22.39 0.71
C GLU A 244 5.09 23.00 -0.15
N PRO A 245 4.53 24.17 0.26
CA PRO A 245 3.55 24.87 -0.54
C PRO A 245 4.06 25.14 -1.97
N GLY A 246 3.27 24.77 -2.98
CA GLY A 246 3.65 24.94 -4.39
C GLY A 246 4.52 23.82 -4.97
N ASP A 247 4.76 22.73 -4.23
CA ASP A 247 5.41 21.54 -4.79
C ASP A 247 4.58 20.97 -5.95
N ALA A 248 5.15 21.07 -7.16
CA ALA A 248 4.53 20.65 -8.43
C ALA A 248 4.09 19.17 -8.46
N THR A 249 4.61 18.35 -7.54
CA THR A 249 4.27 16.95 -7.40
C THR A 249 2.91 16.74 -6.75
N VAL A 250 2.63 17.48 -5.67
CA VAL A 250 1.39 17.33 -4.90
C VAL A 250 0.32 18.31 -5.34
N GLU A 251 0.73 19.42 -5.96
CA GLU A 251 -0.17 20.49 -6.39
C GLU A 251 -1.33 20.01 -7.29
N PRO A 252 -1.13 19.10 -8.26
CA PRO A 252 -2.25 18.56 -9.04
C PRO A 252 -3.29 17.82 -8.18
N ILE A 253 -2.83 17.13 -7.14
CA ILE A 253 -3.70 16.40 -6.21
C ILE A 253 -4.47 17.38 -5.35
N VAL A 254 -3.79 18.39 -4.78
CA VAL A 254 -4.44 19.39 -3.94
C VAL A 254 -5.43 20.21 -4.76
N ALA A 255 -5.08 20.63 -5.97
CA ALA A 255 -5.98 21.34 -6.89
C ALA A 255 -7.23 20.49 -7.22
N ALA A 256 -7.06 19.19 -7.49
CA ALA A 256 -8.19 18.29 -7.71
C ALA A 256 -9.07 18.14 -6.46
N LEU A 257 -8.48 18.03 -5.27
CA LEU A 257 -9.21 17.94 -4.00
C LEU A 257 -9.97 19.23 -3.66
N VAL A 258 -9.40 20.39 -3.97
CA VAL A 258 -10.08 21.69 -3.83
C VAL A 258 -11.23 21.78 -4.85
N GLY A 259 -10.97 21.45 -6.12
CA GLY A 259 -11.95 21.53 -7.21
C GLY A 259 -13.10 20.52 -7.13
N ALA A 260 -12.90 19.37 -6.49
CA ALA A 260 -13.90 18.30 -6.34
C ALA A 260 -15.20 18.73 -5.62
N GLY A 261 -15.19 19.85 -4.87
CA GLY A 261 -16.40 20.43 -4.27
C GLY A 261 -17.19 21.36 -5.19
N SER A 262 -16.56 21.92 -6.23
CA SER A 262 -17.18 22.89 -7.14
C SER A 262 -18.04 22.22 -8.21
N THR A 263 -17.66 21.02 -8.66
CA THR A 263 -18.34 20.27 -9.73
C THR A 263 -19.66 19.62 -9.31
N VAL A 264 -19.85 19.36 -8.01
CA VAL A 264 -21.14 18.84 -7.50
C VAL A 264 -22.21 19.94 -7.52
N LEU A 265 -21.82 21.21 -7.34
CA LEU A 265 -22.74 22.36 -7.32
C LEU A 265 -23.39 22.61 -8.69
N THR A 266 -22.67 22.44 -9.79
CA THR A 266 -23.21 22.70 -11.14
C THR A 266 -24.14 21.58 -11.64
N ALA A 267 -23.94 20.34 -11.21
CA ALA A 267 -24.80 19.22 -11.55
C ALA A 267 -26.07 19.14 -10.69
N SER A 268 -26.04 19.63 -9.44
CA SER A 268 -27.23 19.73 -8.59
C SER A 268 -28.04 21.00 -8.85
N ALA A 269 -27.42 22.10 -9.30
CA ALA A 269 -28.13 23.34 -9.64
C ALA A 269 -29.08 23.14 -10.83
N SER A 270 -28.66 22.41 -11.87
CA SER A 270 -29.50 22.16 -13.06
C SER A 270 -30.70 21.23 -12.81
N LYS A 271 -30.78 20.57 -11.66
CA LYS A 271 -31.90 19.68 -11.29
C LYS A 271 -32.75 20.22 -10.13
N ALA A 272 -32.21 21.13 -9.32
CA ALA A 272 -32.92 21.71 -8.17
C ALA A 272 -33.65 23.03 -8.49
N GLU A 273 -33.36 23.70 -9.61
CA GLU A 273 -34.04 24.95 -10.01
C GLU A 273 -35.50 24.75 -10.51
N ALA A 274 -36.03 23.52 -10.52
CA ALA A 274 -37.40 23.24 -10.94
C ALA A 274 -38.41 23.14 -9.77
N GLU A 275 -37.99 22.98 -8.52
CA GLU A 275 -38.91 22.68 -7.40
C GLU A 275 -38.58 23.48 -6.12
N SER A 276 -39.29 24.60 -5.97
CA SER A 276 -39.49 25.38 -4.73
C SER A 276 -38.38 26.33 -4.22
N PRO A 277 -38.67 27.62 -3.97
CA PRO A 277 -37.71 28.62 -3.49
C PRO A 277 -37.47 28.63 -1.96
N THR A 278 -37.98 27.66 -1.20
CA THR A 278 -37.80 27.61 0.27
C THR A 278 -36.75 26.61 0.76
N ALA A 279 -36.02 25.94 -0.14
CA ALA A 279 -34.88 25.07 0.19
C ALA A 279 -33.52 25.82 0.31
N ALA A 280 -33.52 27.15 0.30
CA ALA A 280 -32.31 27.98 0.33
C ALA A 280 -31.53 27.94 1.66
N SER A 281 -32.10 27.37 2.73
CA SER A 281 -31.42 27.18 4.03
C SER A 281 -30.99 25.72 4.30
N ALA A 282 -31.27 24.80 3.38
CA ALA A 282 -30.82 23.40 3.42
C ALA A 282 -29.70 23.11 2.41
N GLY A 283 -29.01 24.16 1.94
CA GLY A 283 -27.77 24.10 1.18
C GLY A 283 -26.65 23.52 2.05
N ARG A 284 -26.63 22.19 2.21
CA ARG A 284 -25.43 21.46 2.66
C ARG A 284 -24.36 21.66 1.58
N ALA A 285 -23.59 22.72 1.76
CA ALA A 285 -22.42 23.07 0.96
C ALA A 285 -21.65 21.80 0.59
N ALA A 286 -21.44 21.60 -0.72
CA ALA A 286 -20.54 20.58 -1.23
C ALA A 286 -19.15 20.85 -0.62
N LYS A 287 -18.84 20.16 0.49
CA LYS A 287 -17.54 20.27 1.15
C LYS A 287 -16.51 19.84 0.11
N SER A 288 -15.51 20.68 -0.14
CA SER A 288 -14.39 20.35 -1.02
C SER A 288 -13.90 18.93 -0.74
N GLY A 289 -13.42 18.23 -1.77
CA GLY A 289 -12.83 16.90 -1.60
C GLY A 289 -11.75 16.88 -0.51
N LEU A 290 -11.01 18.00 -0.36
CA LEU A 290 -10.06 18.22 0.72
C LEU A 290 -10.72 18.24 2.11
N LEU A 291 -11.80 18.99 2.30
CA LEU A 291 -12.57 19.00 3.55
C LEU A 291 -13.18 17.63 3.85
N ALA A 292 -13.69 16.94 2.83
CA ALA A 292 -14.22 15.59 2.96
C ALA A 292 -13.14 14.61 3.43
N LEU A 293 -11.91 14.78 2.94
CA LEU A 293 -10.75 13.94 3.26
C LEU A 293 -10.18 14.25 4.65
N LEU A 294 -10.07 15.52 5.05
CA LEU A 294 -9.67 15.96 6.42
C LEU A 294 -10.62 15.45 7.50
N HIS A 295 -11.91 15.41 7.19
CA HIS A 295 -12.94 15.00 8.13
C HIS A 295 -13.33 13.53 8.02
N GLY A 296 -12.88 12.86 6.96
CA GLY A 296 -13.14 11.46 6.69
C GLY A 296 -12.25 10.57 7.54
N ARG A 297 -12.85 9.64 8.28
CA ARG A 297 -12.08 8.60 8.94
C ARG A 297 -11.54 7.63 7.88
N SER A 298 -10.23 7.41 7.89
CA SER A 298 -9.61 6.47 6.97
C SER A 298 -10.03 5.04 7.26
N GLN A 299 -10.32 4.31 6.18
CA GLN A 299 -10.62 2.89 6.28
C GLN A 299 -9.34 2.11 6.59
N ARG A 300 -9.41 1.12 7.50
CA ARG A 300 -8.25 0.29 7.89
C ARG A 300 -7.48 -0.28 6.69
N LYS A 301 -8.20 -0.68 5.64
CA LYS A 301 -7.61 -1.20 4.40
C LYS A 301 -6.76 -0.19 3.63
N CYS A 302 -7.04 1.12 3.76
CA CYS A 302 -6.20 2.16 3.16
C CYS A 302 -4.84 2.20 3.86
N VAL A 303 -4.82 2.22 5.21
CA VAL A 303 -3.57 2.18 5.99
C VAL A 303 -2.78 0.90 5.71
N LEU A 304 -3.45 -0.26 5.72
CA LEU A 304 -2.82 -1.55 5.42
C LEU A 304 -2.27 -1.64 3.99
N ALA A 305 -2.84 -0.90 3.04
CA ALA A 305 -2.34 -0.87 1.67
C ALA A 305 -0.92 -0.27 1.55
N CYS A 306 -0.52 0.54 2.53
CA CYS A 306 0.80 1.17 2.57
C CYS A 306 1.82 0.38 3.39
N LEU A 307 1.40 -0.64 4.15
CA LEU A 307 2.32 -1.53 4.87
C LEU A 307 2.57 -2.82 4.07
N PRO A 308 3.83 -3.06 3.64
CA PRO A 308 4.23 -4.36 3.11
C PRO A 308 3.95 -5.49 4.11
N PRO A 309 3.50 -6.68 3.66
CA PRO A 309 3.17 -7.79 4.55
C PRO A 309 4.31 -8.21 5.51
N PRO A 310 5.59 -8.25 5.10
CA PRO A 310 6.68 -8.55 6.03
C PRO A 310 6.81 -7.52 7.16
N LEU A 311 6.64 -6.23 6.83
CA LEU A 311 6.69 -5.14 7.80
C LEU A 311 5.48 -5.15 8.73
N GLU A 312 4.27 -5.38 8.21
CA GLU A 312 3.07 -5.56 9.04
C GLU A 312 3.28 -6.69 10.04
N SER A 313 3.75 -7.85 9.57
CA SER A 313 3.98 -9.03 10.40
C SER A 313 5.01 -8.78 11.50
N ALA A 314 6.11 -8.09 11.16
CA ALA A 314 7.14 -7.69 12.12
C ALA A 314 6.59 -6.76 13.21
N VAL A 315 5.84 -5.72 12.82
CA VAL A 315 5.24 -4.77 13.75
C VAL A 315 4.21 -5.46 14.66
N VAL A 316 3.34 -6.30 14.09
CA VAL A 316 2.35 -7.08 14.86
C VAL A 316 3.05 -8.02 15.84
N PHE A 317 4.11 -8.71 15.42
CA PHE A 317 4.89 -9.57 16.31
C PHE A 317 5.46 -8.80 17.50
N VAL A 318 6.10 -7.64 17.26
CA VAL A 318 6.65 -6.81 18.34
C VAL A 318 5.56 -6.36 19.31
N LEU A 319 4.43 -5.87 18.80
CA LEU A 319 3.35 -5.35 19.63
C LEU A 319 2.54 -6.43 20.36
N SER A 320 2.64 -7.69 19.94
CA SER A 320 1.82 -8.78 20.50
C SER A 320 2.60 -9.88 21.24
N LYS A 321 3.91 -9.99 21.00
CA LYS A 321 4.74 -11.09 21.54
C LYS A 321 6.00 -10.62 22.24
N VAL A 322 6.53 -9.45 21.90
CA VAL A 322 7.84 -9.02 22.40
C VAL A 322 7.70 -8.25 23.71
N PRO A 323 8.41 -8.64 24.79
CA PRO A 323 8.44 -7.88 26.04
C PRO A 323 9.06 -6.49 25.83
N ARG A 324 8.58 -5.49 26.58
CA ARG A 324 9.05 -4.10 26.46
C ARG A 324 10.58 -3.94 26.50
N ALA A 325 11.27 -4.72 27.34
CA ALA A 325 12.73 -4.66 27.50
C ALA A 325 13.51 -4.99 26.22
N GLN A 326 12.93 -5.80 25.33
CA GLN A 326 13.56 -6.22 24.08
C GLN A 326 13.17 -5.33 22.88
N CYS A 327 12.23 -4.39 23.08
CA CYS A 327 11.69 -3.55 22.02
C CYS A 327 12.76 -2.81 21.22
N SER A 328 13.81 -2.29 21.87
CA SER A 328 14.86 -1.51 21.18
C SER A 328 15.63 -2.36 20.17
N GLY A 329 15.92 -3.61 20.49
CA GLY A 329 16.62 -4.54 19.59
C GLY A 329 15.77 -4.85 18.35
N TYR A 330 14.49 -5.19 18.55
CA TYR A 330 13.57 -5.45 17.43
C TYR A 330 13.25 -4.19 16.62
N ALA A 331 13.13 -3.02 17.26
CA ALA A 331 12.97 -1.76 16.55
C ALA A 331 14.21 -1.42 15.72
N GLY A 332 15.41 -1.74 16.23
CA GLY A 332 16.66 -1.65 15.47
C GLY A 332 16.63 -2.54 14.23
N TRP A 333 16.24 -3.80 14.38
CA TRP A 333 16.05 -4.73 13.25
C TRP A 333 15.03 -4.21 12.22
N ILE A 334 13.86 -3.74 12.66
CA ILE A 334 12.85 -3.15 11.76
C ILE A 334 13.44 -1.93 11.04
N ALA A 335 14.11 -1.03 11.76
CA ALA A 335 14.67 0.19 11.16
C ALA A 335 15.76 -0.13 10.13
N ASP A 336 16.68 -1.03 10.48
CA ASP A 336 17.85 -1.34 9.67
C ASP A 336 17.47 -2.20 8.45
N ASP A 337 16.74 -3.30 8.68
CA ASP A 337 16.49 -4.30 7.66
C ASP A 337 15.19 -4.02 6.86
N LEU A 338 14.18 -3.38 7.48
CA LEU A 338 12.85 -3.17 6.87
C LEU A 338 12.51 -1.71 6.53
N LEU A 339 13.20 -0.71 7.07
CA LEU A 339 12.88 0.71 6.79
C LEU A 339 14.01 1.47 6.10
N SER A 340 15.27 1.09 6.29
CA SER A 340 16.42 1.77 5.67
C SER A 340 17.02 0.99 4.51
N GLY A 341 16.65 -0.29 4.34
CA GLY A 341 17.21 -1.15 3.29
C GLY A 341 18.70 -1.42 3.47
N CYS A 342 19.28 -1.10 4.64
CA CYS A 342 20.66 -1.42 4.96
C CYS A 342 20.76 -2.91 5.29
N ALA A 343 21.08 -3.72 4.27
CA ALA A 343 21.37 -5.13 4.48
C ALA A 343 22.52 -5.30 5.49
N ARG A 344 22.29 -6.14 6.52
CA ARG A 344 23.41 -6.82 7.18
C ARG A 344 24.12 -7.72 6.17
N PRO A 345 25.45 -7.90 6.26
CA PRO A 345 26.17 -8.85 5.41
C PRO A 345 25.52 -10.23 5.47
N GLY A 346 25.08 -10.78 4.33
CA GLY A 346 24.46 -12.11 4.23
C GLY A 346 22.93 -12.17 4.37
N VAL A 347 22.24 -11.04 4.55
CA VAL A 347 20.76 -10.97 4.54
C VAL A 347 20.33 -10.15 3.33
N ARG A 348 19.39 -10.65 2.50
CA ARG A 348 18.84 -9.84 1.40
C ARG A 348 18.19 -8.58 1.99
N PRO A 349 18.57 -7.37 1.54
CA PRO A 349 17.84 -6.18 1.93
C PRO A 349 16.40 -6.33 1.46
N ILE A 350 15.43 -6.15 2.36
CA ILE A 350 14.05 -5.94 1.95
C ILE A 350 14.04 -4.50 1.40
N PRO A 351 13.75 -4.31 0.11
CA PRO A 351 13.91 -3.00 -0.49
C PRO A 351 12.68 -2.18 -0.14
N THR A 352 12.59 -1.66 1.09
CA THR A 352 11.46 -0.89 1.63
C THR A 352 11.89 0.49 2.13
N ALA A 353 13.02 0.99 1.61
CA ALA A 353 13.69 2.18 2.10
C ALA A 353 13.01 3.49 1.67
N SER A 354 11.85 3.80 2.24
CA SER A 354 11.17 5.09 2.08
C SER A 354 11.07 5.91 3.37
N LEU A 355 11.12 7.24 3.18
CA LEU A 355 10.88 8.23 4.22
C LEU A 355 9.43 8.21 4.75
N SER A 356 8.47 7.72 3.96
CA SER A 356 7.05 7.60 4.31
C SER A 356 6.74 6.32 5.10
N THR A 357 7.52 5.25 4.96
CA THR A 357 7.24 3.95 5.57
C THR A 357 7.25 3.97 7.10
N ALA A 358 8.13 4.76 7.72
CA ALA A 358 8.13 4.96 9.17
C ALA A 358 6.85 5.67 9.66
N ALA A 359 6.34 6.59 8.83
CA ALA A 359 5.09 7.28 9.06
C ALA A 359 3.89 6.32 8.90
N ASP A 360 3.92 5.45 7.90
CA ASP A 360 2.91 4.40 7.70
C ASP A 360 2.84 3.45 8.92
N VAL A 361 3.98 3.04 9.49
CA VAL A 361 4.04 2.25 10.73
C VAL A 361 3.39 3.00 11.89
N ALA A 362 3.63 4.31 12.03
CA ALA A 362 2.98 5.14 13.04
C ALA A 362 1.46 5.17 12.84
N ARG A 363 0.98 5.34 11.60
CA ARG A 363 -0.45 5.33 11.28
C ARG A 363 -1.10 3.97 11.53
N PHE A 364 -0.40 2.86 11.23
CA PHE A 364 -0.86 1.53 11.61
C PHE A 364 -1.00 1.39 13.13
N CYS A 365 0.01 1.82 13.90
CA CYS A 365 -0.03 1.79 15.35
C CYS A 365 -1.16 2.66 15.93
N CYS A 366 -1.41 3.85 15.37
CA CYS A 366 -2.45 4.75 15.85
C CYS A 366 -3.86 4.30 15.45
N GLY A 367 -4.09 4.01 14.17
CA GLY A 367 -5.42 3.84 13.59
C GLY A 367 -5.88 2.40 13.33
N VAL A 368 -4.99 1.41 13.38
CA VAL A 368 -5.32 0.01 13.04
C VAL A 368 -5.10 -0.94 14.21
N PHE A 369 -3.91 -0.92 14.81
CA PHE A 369 -3.59 -1.83 15.91
C PHE A 369 -4.10 -1.29 17.25
N HIS A 370 -5.14 -1.94 17.79
CA HIS A 370 -5.69 -1.63 19.10
C HIS A 370 -5.57 -2.86 20.00
N PRO A 371 -4.58 -2.90 20.92
CA PRO A 371 -4.37 -4.06 21.78
C PRO A 371 -5.57 -4.27 22.71
N SER A 372 -5.91 -5.53 23.00
CA SER A 372 -6.92 -5.84 24.01
C SER A 372 -6.37 -5.57 25.42
N PRO A 373 -7.21 -5.32 26.43
CA PRO A 373 -6.74 -5.10 27.81
C PRO A 373 -5.89 -6.26 28.34
N ARG A 374 -6.22 -7.50 27.96
CA ARG A 374 -5.43 -8.70 28.30
C ARG A 374 -4.03 -8.63 27.71
N LEU A 375 -3.91 -8.17 26.46
CA LEU A 375 -2.62 -8.01 25.81
C LEU A 375 -1.81 -6.90 26.47
N GLU A 376 -2.43 -5.77 26.82
CA GLU A 376 -1.73 -4.68 27.54
C GLU A 376 -1.23 -5.11 28.92
N ALA A 377 -1.99 -5.96 29.63
CA ALA A 377 -1.59 -6.49 30.93
C ALA A 377 -0.45 -7.52 30.85
N ALA A 378 -0.22 -8.15 29.68
CA ALA A 378 0.77 -9.21 29.50
C ALA A 378 2.23 -8.71 29.44
N GLY A 379 2.48 -7.41 29.65
CA GLY A 379 3.85 -6.85 29.65
C GLY A 379 4.51 -6.80 28.27
N VAL A 380 3.73 -6.98 27.19
CA VAL A 380 4.22 -6.82 25.81
C VAL A 380 4.53 -5.36 25.49
N THR A 381 5.28 -5.15 24.42
CA THR A 381 5.72 -3.83 23.97
C THR A 381 4.53 -2.90 23.70
N PRO A 382 4.40 -1.79 24.44
CA PRO A 382 3.37 -0.81 24.17
C PRO A 382 3.62 -0.09 22.84
N ARG A 383 2.55 0.29 22.12
CA ARG A 383 2.64 1.03 20.85
C ARG A 383 3.60 2.23 20.90
N ALA A 384 3.47 3.06 21.92
CA ALA A 384 4.33 4.23 22.11
C ALA A 384 5.82 3.87 22.32
N ALA A 385 6.12 2.71 22.91
CA ALA A 385 7.51 2.27 23.09
C ALA A 385 8.17 1.92 21.75
N LEU A 386 7.45 1.21 20.88
CA LEU A 386 7.92 0.92 19.52
C LEU A 386 8.15 2.20 18.72
N LEU A 387 7.17 3.13 18.74
CA LEU A 387 7.28 4.40 18.03
C LEU A 387 8.44 5.27 18.55
N ALA A 388 8.65 5.32 19.87
CA ALA A 388 9.80 6.01 20.46
C ALA A 388 11.12 5.38 20.02
N ALA A 389 11.20 4.03 20.06
CA ALA A 389 12.39 3.30 19.66
C ALA A 389 12.73 3.57 18.18
N LEU A 390 11.74 3.55 17.29
CA LEU A 390 11.91 3.88 15.87
C LEU A 390 12.31 5.35 15.67
N ALA A 391 11.64 6.29 16.34
CA ALA A 391 11.98 7.71 16.26
C ALA A 391 13.44 7.97 16.68
N ASN A 392 13.92 7.31 17.74
CA ASN A 392 15.28 7.47 18.26
C ASN A 392 16.38 6.87 17.37
N ARG A 393 16.02 6.06 16.35
CA ARG A 393 16.98 5.61 15.34
C ARG A 393 17.34 6.72 14.36
N HIS A 394 16.47 7.71 14.21
CA HIS A 394 16.71 8.85 13.34
C HIS A 394 17.36 9.99 14.14
N ARG A 395 18.42 10.60 13.57
CA ARG A 395 19.10 11.75 14.19
C ARG A 395 18.13 12.92 14.32
N ALA A 396 18.15 13.62 15.44
CA ALA A 396 17.28 14.77 15.68
C ALA A 396 17.80 16.09 15.11
N ASP A 397 19.04 16.12 14.61
CA ASP A 397 19.62 17.33 14.01
C ASP A 397 18.88 17.75 12.72
N ASP A 398 18.11 16.84 12.11
CA ASP A 398 17.20 17.11 10.98
C ASP A 398 15.77 17.44 11.47
N ALA A 399 15.60 18.52 12.23
CA ALA A 399 14.32 18.94 12.81
C ALA A 399 13.36 19.59 11.79
N THR A 400 13.15 18.95 10.63
CA THR A 400 12.15 19.35 9.64
C THR A 400 11.00 18.35 9.58
N VAL A 401 9.81 18.80 9.19
CA VAL A 401 8.65 17.92 8.97
C VAL A 401 8.94 16.87 7.88
N ALA A 402 9.88 17.16 6.97
CA ALA A 402 10.31 16.27 5.91
C ALA A 402 11.27 15.16 6.35
N SER A 403 11.90 15.26 7.53
CA SER A 403 12.82 14.24 8.02
C SER A 403 12.06 12.97 8.45
N PRO A 404 12.70 11.77 8.44
CA PRO A 404 12.05 10.54 8.89
C PRO A 404 11.43 10.64 10.29
N ARG A 405 12.15 11.29 11.23
CA ARG A 405 11.66 11.53 12.59
C ARG A 405 10.47 12.49 12.58
N GLY A 406 10.57 13.60 11.84
CA GLY A 406 9.51 14.60 11.71
C GLY A 406 8.23 14.01 11.12
N ARG A 407 8.34 13.22 10.05
CA ARG A 407 7.22 12.50 9.40
C ARG A 407 6.55 11.50 10.35
N LEU A 408 7.34 10.72 11.10
CA LEU A 408 6.84 9.77 12.09
C LEU A 408 6.07 10.50 13.21
N LEU A 409 6.64 11.58 13.76
CA LEU A 409 5.99 12.36 14.81
C LEU A 409 4.71 13.04 14.29
N LEU A 410 4.75 13.62 13.08
CA LEU A 410 3.59 14.19 12.40
C LEU A 410 2.47 13.15 12.26
N ALA A 411 2.80 11.92 11.83
CA ALA A 411 1.86 10.82 11.72
C ALA A 411 1.22 10.42 13.07
N CYS A 412 1.99 10.50 14.17
CA CYS A 412 1.48 10.22 15.50
C CYS A 412 0.45 11.25 15.98
N VAL A 413 0.64 12.53 15.63
CA VAL A 413 -0.21 13.64 16.08
C VAL A 413 -1.33 14.00 15.10
N LEU A 414 -1.38 13.40 13.92
CA LEU A 414 -2.38 13.71 12.89
C LEU A 414 -3.84 13.60 13.38
N ASP A 415 -4.15 12.62 14.23
CA ASP A 415 -5.51 12.46 14.77
C ASP A 415 -5.85 13.53 15.82
N TRP A 416 -4.86 14.18 16.43
CA TRP A 416 -5.08 15.27 17.38
C TRP A 416 -5.52 16.54 16.67
N THR A 417 -4.89 16.88 15.55
CA THR A 417 -5.15 18.13 14.82
C THR A 417 -6.53 18.15 14.15
N LEU A 418 -7.08 16.97 13.89
CA LEU A 418 -8.36 16.79 13.22
C LEU A 418 -9.40 16.12 14.12
N PHE A 419 -9.14 16.00 15.42
CA PHE A 419 -9.99 15.27 16.35
C PHE A 419 -11.42 15.82 16.38
N LYS A 420 -12.40 14.92 16.43
CA LYS A 420 -13.81 15.27 16.55
C LYS A 420 -14.50 14.47 17.65
N PRO A 421 -15.57 15.02 18.26
CA PRO A 421 -16.48 14.23 19.09
C PRO A 421 -16.98 13.01 18.30
N GLY A 422 -16.68 11.81 18.80
CA GLY A 422 -16.98 10.53 18.14
C GLY A 422 -15.76 9.80 17.56
N ASP A 423 -14.61 10.45 17.44
CA ASP A 423 -13.36 9.77 17.09
C ASP A 423 -12.87 8.88 18.23
N ALA A 424 -12.22 7.76 17.88
CA ALA A 424 -11.71 6.81 18.86
C ALA A 424 -10.51 7.40 19.61
N VAL A 425 -10.67 7.65 20.92
CA VAL A 425 -9.60 8.14 21.81
C VAL A 425 -8.35 7.24 21.78
N ALA A 426 -8.52 5.95 21.49
CA ALA A 426 -7.43 4.99 21.34
C ALA A 426 -6.39 5.36 20.27
N ALA A 427 -6.76 6.18 19.28
CA ALA A 427 -5.85 6.69 18.25
C ALA A 427 -4.95 7.82 18.76
N LEU A 428 -5.38 8.56 19.78
CA LEU A 428 -4.63 9.66 20.39
C LEU A 428 -3.57 9.17 21.39
N LEU A 429 -3.81 8.00 22.01
CA LEU A 429 -3.01 7.47 23.12
C LEU A 429 -1.51 7.30 22.80
N PRO A 430 -1.07 6.84 21.61
CA PRO A 430 0.35 6.70 21.33
C PRO A 430 1.12 8.01 21.46
N ALA A 431 0.63 9.10 20.88
CA ALA A 431 1.27 10.42 20.96
C ALA A 431 1.31 10.96 22.41
N LEU A 432 0.22 10.82 23.16
CA LEU A 432 0.18 11.22 24.58
C LEU A 432 1.20 10.44 25.43
N ARG A 433 1.33 9.14 25.18
CA ARG A 433 2.31 8.28 25.86
C ARG A 433 3.74 8.61 25.44
N LEU A 434 3.98 9.00 24.19
CA LEU A 434 5.28 9.50 23.74
C LEU A 434 5.68 10.77 24.51
N ALA A 435 4.76 11.73 24.64
CA ALA A 435 4.99 12.97 25.37
C ALA A 435 5.21 12.72 26.88
N SER A 436 4.49 11.79 27.50
CA SER A 436 4.56 11.56 28.95
C SER A 436 5.71 10.65 29.40
N SER A 437 6.16 9.71 28.56
CA SER A 437 7.09 8.65 28.98
C SER A 437 8.58 9.01 28.92
N GLY A 438 8.95 10.19 28.40
CA GLY A 438 10.35 10.61 28.22
C GLY A 438 11.19 9.65 27.38
N GLY A 439 10.53 8.80 26.58
CA GLY A 439 11.18 7.78 25.75
C GLY A 439 11.82 8.32 24.48
N LEU A 440 11.57 9.58 24.12
CA LEU A 440 12.29 10.28 23.04
C LEU A 440 13.62 10.80 23.61
N GLY A 441 14.73 10.45 22.97
CA GLY A 441 16.08 10.83 23.42
C GLY A 441 16.27 12.35 23.56
N THR A 442 17.18 12.78 24.44
CA THR A 442 17.52 14.19 24.66
C THR A 442 18.32 14.75 23.49
N SER A 443 17.62 15.20 22.46
CA SER A 443 18.24 15.96 21.38
C SER A 443 17.27 17.07 20.99
N THR A 444 17.19 18.07 21.87
CA THR A 444 16.43 19.30 21.63
C THR A 444 16.93 19.98 20.35
N PRO A 445 16.03 20.52 19.50
CA PRO A 445 16.43 21.38 18.39
C PRO A 445 17.32 22.52 18.92
N ARG A 446 18.40 22.85 18.21
CA ARG A 446 19.42 23.86 18.61
C ARG A 446 18.83 25.23 19.04
N ALA A 447 17.60 25.55 18.64
CA ALA A 447 16.86 26.74 19.07
C ALA A 447 16.60 26.82 20.60
N PHE A 448 16.70 25.70 21.34
CA PHE A 448 16.45 25.63 22.79
C PHE A 448 17.71 25.41 23.65
N ALA A 449 18.91 25.64 23.09
CA ALA A 449 20.19 25.24 23.70
C ALA A 449 20.72 26.15 24.85
N ARG A 450 19.86 26.58 25.79
CA ARG A 450 20.30 27.08 27.10
C ARG A 450 19.47 26.44 28.21
N GLY A 451 20.08 25.49 28.92
CA GLY A 451 19.47 24.70 29.99
C GLY A 451 18.84 23.42 29.45
N ALA A 452 19.59 22.31 29.47
CA ALA A 452 19.12 21.03 28.93
C ALA A 452 17.89 20.53 29.73
N PRO A 453 16.70 20.39 29.12
CA PRO A 453 15.54 19.85 29.80
C PRO A 453 15.76 18.37 30.14
N SER A 454 15.08 17.88 31.18
CA SER A 454 15.02 16.42 31.45
C SER A 454 14.52 15.67 30.21
N SER A 455 14.88 14.39 30.05
CA SER A 455 14.45 13.56 28.90
C SER A 455 12.93 13.58 28.68
N GLN A 456 12.17 13.68 29.76
CA GLN A 456 10.72 13.84 29.73
C GLN A 456 10.28 15.18 29.14
N ALA A 457 10.92 16.29 29.52
CA ALA A 457 10.61 17.61 28.99
C ALA A 457 11.03 17.76 27.52
N ALA A 458 12.16 17.16 27.11
CA ALA A 458 12.57 17.11 25.70
C ALA A 458 11.54 16.38 24.81
N GLY A 459 11.08 15.19 25.23
CA GLY A 459 10.06 14.44 24.50
C GLY A 459 8.72 15.15 24.39
N ARG A 460 8.30 15.89 25.43
CA ARG A 460 7.09 16.74 25.37
C ARG A 460 7.22 17.85 24.33
N LEU A 461 8.35 18.55 24.32
CA LEU A 461 8.60 19.64 23.37
C LEU A 461 8.56 19.15 21.92
N GLU A 462 9.12 17.98 21.63
CA GLU A 462 9.08 17.41 20.26
C GLU A 462 7.67 17.07 19.80
N VAL A 463 6.85 16.44 20.66
CA VAL A 463 5.45 16.12 20.30
C VAL A 463 4.63 17.40 20.12
N LEU A 464 4.84 18.41 20.97
CA LEU A 464 4.19 19.72 20.83
C LEU A 464 4.63 20.45 19.56
N TRP A 465 5.91 20.40 19.21
CA TRP A 465 6.41 20.93 17.93
C TRP A 465 5.73 20.25 16.75
N ALA A 466 5.65 18.91 16.76
CA ALA A 466 5.00 18.17 15.69
C ALA A 466 3.51 18.52 15.58
N LEU A 467 2.82 18.64 16.72
CA LEU A 467 1.42 19.06 16.78
C LEU A 467 1.23 20.47 16.21
N HIS A 468 2.06 21.43 16.63
CA HIS A 468 2.01 22.81 16.12
C HIS A 468 2.28 22.87 14.61
N ALA A 469 3.32 22.17 14.14
CA ALA A 469 3.64 22.10 12.71
C ALA A 469 2.49 21.47 11.90
N ALA A 470 1.88 20.41 12.43
CA ALA A 470 0.73 19.75 11.82
C ALA A 470 -0.47 20.71 11.70
N SER A 471 -0.80 21.42 12.78
CA SER A 471 -1.90 22.40 12.80
C SER A 471 -1.68 23.53 11.80
N LEU A 472 -0.47 24.11 11.74
CA LEU A 472 -0.14 25.15 10.76
C LEU A 472 -0.35 24.67 9.33
N ARG A 473 0.10 23.46 9.01
CA ARG A 473 -0.01 22.90 7.65
C ARG A 473 -1.44 22.48 7.29
N VAL A 474 -2.20 21.97 8.25
CA VAL A 474 -3.65 21.73 8.08
C VAL A 474 -4.37 23.05 7.80
N ASN A 475 -4.08 24.10 8.56
CA ASN A 475 -4.68 25.42 8.36
C ASN A 475 -4.32 26.02 7.00
N ALA A 476 -3.07 25.86 6.55
CA ALA A 476 -2.65 26.28 5.21
C ALA A 476 -3.42 25.55 4.11
N LEU A 477 -3.67 24.23 4.28
CA LEU A 477 -4.50 23.46 3.34
C LEU A 477 -5.97 23.90 3.37
N LEU A 478 -6.53 24.18 4.55
CA LEU A 478 -7.91 24.66 4.71
C LEU A 478 -8.13 26.03 4.07
N ALA A 479 -7.16 26.94 4.19
CA ALA A 479 -7.20 28.25 3.57
C ALA A 479 -7.36 28.16 2.04
N ARG A 480 -6.79 27.12 1.40
CA ARG A 480 -6.95 26.87 -0.04
C ARG A 480 -8.37 26.49 -0.45
N CYS A 481 -9.23 26.10 0.50
CA CYS A 481 -10.64 25.82 0.28
C CYS A 481 -11.56 26.98 0.69
N GLY A 482 -11.02 28.12 1.13
CA GLY A 482 -11.81 29.19 1.73
C GLY A 482 -12.52 28.76 3.02
N ALA A 483 -12.05 27.68 3.68
CA ALA A 483 -12.62 27.19 4.92
C ALA A 483 -11.96 27.90 6.11
N GLU A 484 -12.76 28.33 7.09
CA GLU A 484 -12.20 28.84 8.34
C GLU A 484 -11.41 27.74 9.06
N PRO A 485 -10.24 28.08 9.64
CA PRO A 485 -9.45 27.13 10.40
C PRO A 485 -10.25 26.61 11.61
N PRO A 486 -10.12 25.33 11.99
CA PRO A 486 -10.68 24.85 13.25
C PRO A 486 -10.13 25.73 14.38
N ALA A 487 -11.01 26.19 15.27
CA ALA A 487 -10.60 26.92 16.48
C ALA A 487 -9.59 26.04 17.23
N ALA A 488 -8.38 26.60 17.42
CA ALA A 488 -7.18 25.88 17.85
C ALA A 488 -7.25 25.39 19.30
#